data_AF-A0A9D4RNY2-F1
#
_entry.id   AF-A0A9D4RNY2-F1
#
_cell.length_a   1.000
_cell.length_b   1.000
_cell.length_c   1.000
_cell.angle_alpha   90.00
_cell.angle_beta   90.00
_cell.angle_gamma   90.00
#
_symmetry.space_group_name_H-M   'P 1'
#
loop_
_entity.id
_entity.type
_entity.pdbx_description
1 polymer ?
#
loop_
_entity_poly.entity_id
_entity_poly.type
_entity_poly.pdbx_seq_one_letter_code
_entity_poly.pdbx_strand_id
1 'polypeptide(L)' 'MLSRDCVSFQFRVRVYDDADTTRFDDSNVTVSVIQNPSGPNFLNDPYSVTISDNHALGSIVVNTTAVDLDGVSSQMK' A
#
# COMPACT_ATOMS: atom_id res chain seq x y z
N MET A 1 -3.81 -9.03 15.82
CA MET A 1 -4.84 -8.97 14.75
C MET A 1 -4.76 -7.56 14.17
N LEU A 2 -4.40 -7.47 12.89
CA LEU A 2 -3.72 -6.34 12.26
C LEU A 2 -4.51 -5.03 12.34
N SER A 3 -3.87 -3.95 12.80
CA SER A 3 -4.37 -2.58 12.65
C SER A 3 -4.45 -2.29 11.16
N ARG A 4 -5.66 -2.26 10.59
CA ARG A 4 -5.84 -1.67 9.28
C ARG A 4 -5.63 -0.19 9.46
N ASP A 5 -4.51 0.33 8.98
CA ASP A 5 -4.21 1.76 9.02
C ASP A 5 -5.24 2.50 8.17
N CYS A 6 -6.31 2.90 8.84
CA CYS A 6 -7.46 3.59 8.29
C CYS A 6 -7.15 5.09 8.29
N VAL A 7 -6.71 5.62 7.15
CA VAL A 7 -6.61 7.07 6.97
C VAL A 7 -8.02 7.63 6.82
N SER A 8 -8.34 8.70 7.56
CA SER A 8 -9.64 9.37 7.46
C SER A 8 -9.49 10.79 6.97
N PHE A 9 -10.36 11.17 6.04
CA PHE A 9 -10.49 12.54 5.54
C PHE A 9 -11.84 13.08 5.95
N GLN A 10 -11.88 14.35 6.35
CA GLN A 10 -13.12 15.04 6.70
C GLN A 10 -13.30 16.25 5.80
N PHE A 11 -14.48 16.36 5.20
CA PHE A 11 -14.87 17.49 4.35
C PHE A 11 -16.14 18.13 4.90
N ARG A 12 -16.19 19.46 4.91
CA ARG A 12 -17.42 20.20 5.16
C ARG A 12 -18.15 20.41 3.84
N VAL A 13 -19.36 19.90 3.75
CA VAL A 13 -20.26 20.09 2.61
C VAL A 13 -21.29 21.14 2.99
N ARG A 14 -21.54 22.07 2.05
CA ARG A 14 -22.60 23.07 2.18
C ARG A 14 -23.60 22.90 1.06
N VAL A 15 -24.88 22.88 1.42
CA VAL A 15 -25.99 22.89 0.48
C VAL A 15 -26.68 24.25 0.53
N TYR A 16 -27.20 24.70 -0.60
CA TYR A 16 -27.91 25.96 -0.74
C TYR A 16 -29.31 25.71 -1.31
N ASP A 17 -30.28 26.52 -0.90
CA ASP A 17 -31.55 26.60 -1.62
C ASP A 17 -31.29 27.27 -3.00
N ASP A 18 -31.79 26.67 -4.07
CA ASP A 18 -31.56 27.15 -5.45
C ASP A 18 -32.19 28.52 -5.70
N ALA A 19 -33.30 28.82 -5.03
CA ALA A 19 -33.99 30.10 -5.14
C ALA A 19 -33.39 31.19 -4.22
N ASP A 20 -32.68 30.81 -3.16
CA ASP A 20 -32.10 31.72 -2.17
C ASP A 20 -30.81 31.17 -1.56
N THR A 21 -29.67 31.64 -2.09
CA THR A 21 -28.34 31.24 -1.63
C THR A 21 -27.97 31.78 -0.24
N THR A 22 -28.81 32.60 0.39
CA THR A 22 -28.63 32.99 1.80
C THR A 22 -29.10 31.89 2.76
N ARG A 23 -29.92 30.96 2.28
CA ARG A 23 -30.35 29.77 3.03
C ARG A 23 -29.42 28.61 2.69
N PHE A 24 -28.63 28.21 3.67
CA PHE A 24 -27.71 27.09 3.53
C PHE A 24 -27.69 26.23 4.79
N ASP A 25 -27.21 25.00 4.62
CA ASP A 25 -26.89 24.10 5.73
C ASP A 25 -25.51 23.47 5.50
N ASP A 26 -24.83 23.14 6.59
CA ASP A 26 -23.49 22.57 6.59
C ASP A 26 -23.47 21.20 7.25
N SER A 27 -22.75 20.26 6.65
CA SER A 27 -22.56 18.92 7.22
C SER A 27 -21.13 18.44 7.04
N ASN A 28 -20.65 17.64 8.00
CA ASN A 28 -19.34 17.02 7.93
C ASN A 28 -19.46 15.62 7.33
N VAL A 29 -18.69 15.36 6.27
CA VAL A 29 -18.57 14.05 5.64
C VAL A 29 -17.21 13.46 5.97
N THR A 30 -17.22 12.25 6.55
CA THR A 30 -16.01 11.49 6.84
C THR A 30 -15.84 10.38 5.81
N VAL A 31 -14.68 10.33 5.16
CA VAL A 31 -14.29 9.28 4.23
C VAL A 31 -13.14 8.49 4.85
N SER A 32 -13.36 7.18 5.02
CA SER A 32 -12.35 6.24 5.49
C SER A 32 -11.70 5.53 4.30
N VAL A 33 -10.38 5.65 4.17
CA VAL A 33 -9.60 4.95 3.16
C VAL A 33 -8.87 3.78 3.82
N ILE A 34 -9.12 2.59 3.30
CA ILE A 34 -8.39 1.39 3.66
C ILE A 34 -7.29 1.21 2.61
N GLN A 35 -6.04 1.40 3.00
CA GLN A 35 -4.88 1.21 2.14
C GLN A 35 -3.86 0.28 2.82
N ASN A 36 -3.10 -0.46 2.02
CA ASN A 36 -1.80 -0.96 2.44
C ASN A 36 -0.76 0.09 1.99
N PRO A 37 -0.21 0.91 2.90
CA PRO A 37 0.80 1.92 2.55
C PRO A 37 2.20 1.33 2.32
N SER A 38 2.44 0.06 2.64
CA SER A 38 3.76 -0.56 2.67
C SER A 38 3.79 -1.92 1.96
N GLY A 39 3.70 -1.91 0.64
CA GLY A 39 3.99 -3.11 -0.15
C GLY A 39 5.40 -3.69 0.11
N PRO A 40 5.64 -4.97 -0.20
CA PRO A 40 6.91 -5.63 0.06
C PRO A 40 8.08 -4.96 -0.68
N ASN A 41 9.16 -4.69 0.04
CA ASN A 41 10.42 -4.18 -0.52
C ASN A 41 11.47 -5.29 -0.55
N PHE A 42 12.05 -5.55 -1.73
CA PHE A 42 13.12 -6.53 -1.88
C PHE A 42 14.43 -6.01 -1.30
N LEU A 43 15.04 -6.76 -0.38
CA LEU A 43 16.31 -6.42 0.25
C LEU A 43 17.46 -6.64 -0.72
N ASN A 44 18.31 -5.63 -0.93
CA ASN A 44 19.47 -5.67 -1.83
C ASN A 44 19.13 -5.68 -3.34
N ASP A 45 17.95 -5.21 -3.73
CA ASP A 45 17.66 -4.88 -5.13
C ASP A 45 18.57 -3.72 -5.60
N PRO A 46 19.24 -3.80 -6.78
CA PRO A 46 19.17 -4.87 -7.79
C PRO A 46 20.09 -6.07 -7.53
N TYR A 47 19.63 -7.28 -7.92
CA TYR A 47 20.43 -8.51 -7.85
C TYR A 47 21.16 -8.80 -9.16
N SER A 48 22.45 -9.14 -9.07
CA SER A 48 23.26 -9.58 -10.21
C SER A 48 24.11 -10.78 -9.81
N VAL A 49 24.00 -11.88 -10.56
CA VAL A 49 24.71 -13.14 -10.33
C VAL A 49 25.24 -13.68 -11.65
N THR A 50 26.51 -14.03 -11.69
CA THR A 50 27.13 -14.75 -12.82
C THR A 50 27.17 -16.25 -12.49
N ILE A 51 26.65 -17.08 -13.38
CA ILE A 51 26.71 -18.55 -13.27
C ILE A 51 27.57 -19.15 -14.39
N SER A 52 28.09 -20.35 -14.15
CA SER A 52 28.82 -21.11 -15.18
C SER A 52 27.86 -21.72 -16.21
N ASP A 53 28.39 -22.03 -17.40
CA ASP A 53 27.66 -22.69 -18.49
C ASP A 53 27.22 -24.13 -18.14
N ASN A 54 27.93 -24.77 -17.20
CA ASN A 54 27.61 -26.09 -16.66
C ASN A 54 26.79 -26.06 -15.36
N HIS A 55 26.19 -24.92 -15.00
CA HIS A 55 25.41 -24.80 -13.77
C HIS A 55 24.27 -25.83 -13.74
N ALA A 56 24.13 -26.55 -12.62
CA ALA A 56 23.24 -27.69 -12.53
C ALA A 56 21.77 -27.27 -12.60
N LEU A 57 20.97 -28.04 -13.34
CA LEU A 57 19.54 -27.81 -13.45
C LEU A 57 18.86 -27.99 -12.09
N GLY A 58 17.96 -27.06 -11.77
CA GLY A 58 17.24 -27.04 -10.50
C GLY A 58 18.02 -26.46 -9.31
N SER A 59 19.25 -25.97 -9.52
CA SER A 59 19.98 -25.21 -8.52
C SER A 59 19.41 -23.80 -8.34
N ILE A 60 19.45 -23.30 -7.10
CA ILE A 60 19.03 -21.94 -6.76
C ILE A 60 20.15 -20.98 -7.18
N VAL A 61 19.79 -19.90 -7.89
CA VAL A 61 20.73 -18.88 -8.38
C VAL A 61 20.86 -17.73 -7.39
N VAL A 62 19.75 -17.29 -6.80
CA VAL A 62 19.72 -16.20 -5.81
C VAL A 62 18.56 -16.42 -4.85
N ASN A 63 18.81 -16.24 -3.55
CA ASN A 63 17.74 -16.15 -2.56
C ASN A 63 17.41 -14.66 -2.35
N THR A 64 16.12 -14.31 -2.37
CA THR A 64 15.68 -12.93 -2.15
C THR A 64 14.73 -12.85 -0.96
N THR A 65 14.83 -11.74 -0.24
CA THR A 65 13.98 -11.47 0.92
C THR A 65 13.18 -10.21 0.66
N ALA A 66 11.86 -10.31 0.73
CA ALA A 66 10.99 -9.15 0.66
C ALA A 66 10.44 -8.81 2.05
N VAL A 67 10.54 -7.55 2.44
CA VAL A 67 10.06 -7.03 3.75
C VAL A 67 8.87 -6.11 3.52
N ASP A 68 7.76 -6.49 4.12
CA ASP A 68 6.49 -5.75 4.16
C ASP A 68 6.29 -5.29 5.61
N LEU A 69 6.11 -3.98 5.80
CA LEU A 69 6.15 -3.33 7.12
C LEU A 69 4.83 -3.47 7.89
N ASP A 70 3.73 -3.83 7.22
CA ASP A 70 2.41 -4.06 7.80
C ASP A 70 2.13 -5.54 8.12
N GLY A 71 3.09 -6.43 7.82
CA GLY A 71 3.25 -7.72 8.51
C GLY A 71 3.19 -8.96 7.62
N VAL A 72 3.26 -8.82 6.29
CA VAL A 72 3.32 -9.97 5.36
C VAL A 72 4.66 -10.07 4.65
N SER A 73 5.69 -10.51 5.38
CA SER A 73 6.98 -10.85 4.75
C SER A 73 6.86 -12.18 3.99
N SER A 74 7.15 -12.15 2.68
CA SER A 74 7.22 -13.35 1.84
C SER A 74 8.67 -13.59 1.42
N GLN A 75 9.17 -14.79 1.70
CA GLN A 75 10.49 -15.25 1.22
C GLN A 75 10.27 -15.91 -0.14
N MET A 76 11.01 -15.49 -1.17
CA MET A 76 11.01 -16.17 -2.47
C MET A 76 12.28 -17.01 -2.58
N LYS A 77 12.10 -18.30 -2.89
CA LYS A 77 13.17 -19.31 -2.98
C LYS A 77 13.46 -19.64 -4.43
#